data_AF-A0A2M6WLS1-F1
#
_entry.id   AF-A0A2M6WLS1-F1
#
_cell.length_a   1.000
_cell.length_b   1.000
_cell.length_c   1.000
_cell.angle_alpha   90.00
_cell.angle_beta   90.00
_cell.angle_gamma   90.00
#
_symmetry.space_group_name_H-M   'P 1'
#
loop_
_entity.id
_entity.type
_entity.pdbx_description
1 polymer ?
#
loop_
_entity_poly.entity_id
_entity_poly.type
_entity_poly.pdbx_seq_one_letter_code
_entity_poly.pdbx_strand_id
1 'polypeptide(L)'
;YYFNDATGEWIKVAGASFDAVNKKVVFSVNHLTQFAIFQVEGAPASLATSFVPNEPVEEVEDKGEVLGTKIVDDTDAFVAAEKELLTVIDKNLTARVSGKILLQVENHGEAWYVDPISQKRYYLKDGAAAYEALRKFGLGITNANLAKIPVGIEEKFEDVDTDGDGLADKLEEGLGTDKAKQDTDGDGVNDYEEIINNATNPLGSGNIYYNTSLINRLKGRIVLQVESRGEAWYINPADGRRYYLKDGAAAYQIMRFLSLGITNENVRKIDIGEF
;
A
#
# COMPACT_ATOMS: atom_id res chain seq x y z
N TYR A 1 -16.42 14.36 13.16
CA TYR A 1 -15.29 14.96 13.90
C TYR A 1 -14.73 13.87 14.82
N TYR A 2 -13.43 13.83 15.09
CA TYR A 2 -12.86 12.99 16.15
C TYR A 2 -12.23 13.87 17.23
N PHE A 3 -12.23 13.41 18.48
CA PHE A 3 -11.63 14.12 19.61
C PHE A 3 -10.18 13.63 19.80
N ASN A 4 -9.23 14.57 19.86
CA ASN A 4 -7.83 14.26 20.09
C ASN A 4 -7.50 14.42 21.58
N ASP A 5 -7.33 13.31 22.30
CA ASP A 5 -7.06 13.33 23.75
C ASP A 5 -5.72 13.99 24.12
N ALA A 6 -4.76 14.06 23.21
CA ALA A 6 -3.47 14.71 23.46
C ALA A 6 -3.58 16.24 23.35
N THR A 7 -4.52 16.76 22.56
CA THR A 7 -4.66 18.21 22.32
C THR A 7 -5.95 18.79 22.90
N GLY A 8 -6.93 17.97 23.27
CA GLY A 8 -8.23 18.40 23.76
C GLY A 8 -9.13 19.02 22.69
N GLU A 9 -8.84 18.81 21.40
CA GLU A 9 -9.55 19.47 20.29
C GLU A 9 -10.40 18.50 19.45
N TRP A 10 -11.52 19.02 18.92
CA TRP A 10 -12.39 18.31 17.97
C TRP A 10 -11.98 18.60 16.52
N ILE A 11 -11.52 17.57 15.81
CA ILE A 11 -10.98 17.68 14.45
C ILE A 11 -12.03 17.27 13.42
N LYS A 12 -12.29 18.15 12.44
CA LYS A 12 -13.23 17.86 11.33
C LYS A 12 -12.60 16.85 10.37
N VAL A 13 -13.31 15.77 10.08
CA VAL A 13 -12.93 14.81 9.03
C VAL A 13 -13.83 15.04 7.83
N ALA A 14 -13.25 15.49 6.72
CA ALA A 14 -13.97 15.63 5.46
C ALA A 14 -14.26 14.24 4.85
N GLY A 15 -15.46 14.02 4.32
CA GLY A 15 -15.82 12.76 3.64
C GLY A 15 -16.42 11.64 4.52
N ALA A 16 -16.79 11.91 5.78
CA ALA A 16 -17.50 10.92 6.60
C ALA A 16 -18.98 10.81 6.20
N SER A 17 -19.49 9.58 6.02
CA SER A 17 -20.92 9.25 5.84
C SER A 17 -21.41 8.35 6.99
N PHE A 18 -22.70 8.34 7.30
CA PHE A 18 -23.26 7.53 8.39
C PHE A 18 -24.14 6.42 7.83
N ASP A 19 -23.82 5.17 8.16
CA ASP A 19 -24.67 4.00 7.92
C ASP A 19 -25.69 3.88 9.05
N ALA A 20 -26.92 4.31 8.76
CA ALA A 20 -28.02 4.30 9.70
C ALA A 20 -28.54 2.89 10.06
N VAL A 21 -28.29 1.88 9.20
CA VAL A 21 -28.75 0.50 9.42
C VAL A 21 -27.87 -0.17 10.47
N ASN A 22 -26.56 0.03 10.34
CA ASN A 22 -25.58 -0.57 11.25
C ASN A 22 -25.18 0.35 12.41
N LYS A 23 -25.73 1.56 12.47
CA LYS A 23 -25.40 2.61 13.45
C LYS A 23 -23.89 2.93 13.47
N LYS A 24 -23.24 2.92 12.31
CA LYS A 24 -21.79 3.12 12.16
C LYS A 24 -21.49 4.35 11.31
N VAL A 25 -20.47 5.12 11.67
CA VAL A 25 -19.92 6.15 10.78
C VAL A 25 -18.90 5.47 9.86
N VAL A 26 -19.10 5.62 8.55
CA VAL A 26 -18.22 5.11 7.49
C VAL A 26 -17.40 6.30 6.97
N PHE A 27 -16.08 6.22 7.11
CA PHE A 27 -15.20 7.18 6.45
C PHE A 27 -15.10 6.80 4.97
N SER A 28 -15.56 7.66 4.07
CA SER A 28 -15.39 7.48 2.63
C SER A 28 -14.51 8.60 2.08
N VAL A 29 -13.21 8.37 2.19
CA VAL A 29 -12.20 8.46 1.11
C VAL A 29 -10.89 7.97 1.73
N ASN A 30 -10.25 6.95 1.14
CA ASN A 30 -9.04 6.27 1.62
C ASN A 30 -9.23 5.38 2.87
N HIS A 31 -9.39 4.08 2.65
CA HIS A 31 -9.43 3.06 3.69
C HIS A 31 -8.04 2.89 4.35
N LEU A 32 -7.75 3.72 5.36
CA LEU A 32 -6.63 3.53 6.27
C LEU A 32 -7.13 3.71 7.71
N THR A 33 -6.90 2.67 8.51
CA THR A 33 -7.03 2.59 9.98
C THR A 33 -8.44 2.71 10.57
N GLN A 34 -8.84 1.71 11.34
CA GLN A 34 -10.05 1.74 12.18
C GLN A 34 -9.90 2.83 13.26
N PHE A 35 -10.94 3.63 13.48
CA PHE A 35 -11.08 4.50 14.64
C PHE A 35 -12.30 4.07 15.46
N ALA A 36 -12.21 4.16 16.78
CA ALA A 36 -13.34 3.92 17.67
C ALA A 36 -14.36 5.08 17.56
N ILE A 37 -15.65 4.74 17.58
CA ILE A 37 -16.75 5.69 17.66
C ILE A 37 -17.38 5.51 19.05
N PHE A 38 -17.43 6.58 19.83
CA PHE A 38 -18.09 6.59 21.13
C PHE A 38 -19.54 7.06 20.95
N GLN A 39 -20.51 6.28 21.44
CA GLN A 39 -21.86 6.75 21.64
C GLN A 39 -21.93 7.38 23.04
N VAL A 40 -22.09 8.70 23.11
CA VAL A 40 -22.36 9.40 24.36
C VAL A 40 -23.85 9.24 24.69
N GLU A 41 -24.17 8.86 25.92
CA GLU A 41 -25.56 8.72 26.38
C GLU A 41 -26.27 10.09 26.27
N GLY A 42 -27.40 10.13 25.56
CA GLY A 42 -28.15 11.37 25.28
C GLY A 42 -27.94 12.00 23.90
N ALA A 43 -27.04 11.50 23.05
CA ALA A 43 -26.88 12.01 21.69
C ALA A 43 -28.08 11.61 20.77
N PRO A 44 -28.79 12.56 20.13
CA PRO A 44 -29.93 12.25 19.27
C PRO A 44 -29.50 11.46 18.02
N ALA A 45 -30.36 10.54 17.58
CA ALA A 45 -30.06 9.53 16.55
C ALA A 45 -29.77 10.07 15.13
N SER A 46 -29.86 11.38 14.92
CA SER A 46 -29.55 12.05 13.65
C SER A 46 -28.46 13.09 13.88
N LEU A 47 -27.34 12.97 13.15
CA LEU A 47 -26.30 14.00 13.10
C LEU A 47 -26.95 15.35 12.80
N ALA A 48 -26.91 16.27 13.77
CA ALA A 48 -27.44 17.62 13.60
C ALA A 48 -26.65 18.32 12.48
N THR A 49 -27.33 18.62 11.37
CA THR A 49 -26.75 19.33 10.20
C THR A 49 -26.77 20.85 10.33
N SER A 50 -26.99 21.40 11.52
CA SER A 50 -26.94 22.85 11.75
C SER A 50 -26.34 23.17 13.11
N PHE A 51 -25.15 23.78 13.09
CA PHE A 51 -24.52 24.36 14.26
C PHE A 51 -25.19 25.72 14.55
N VAL A 52 -25.73 25.89 15.75
CA VAL A 52 -26.13 27.21 16.29
C VAL A 52 -25.08 27.56 17.36
N PRO A 53 -24.26 28.60 17.16
CA PRO A 53 -23.27 28.98 18.16
C PRO A 53 -23.95 29.72 19.32
N ASN A 54 -23.67 29.28 20.55
CA ASN A 54 -23.98 29.91 21.86
C ASN A 54 -25.08 29.26 22.73
N GLU A 55 -25.01 27.96 22.98
CA GLU A 55 -25.46 27.45 24.28
C GLU A 55 -24.25 26.97 25.10
N PRO A 56 -24.21 27.26 26.42
CA PRO A 56 -23.15 26.77 27.29
C PRO A 56 -23.37 25.27 27.51
N VAL A 57 -22.40 24.45 27.09
CA VAL A 57 -22.42 23.01 27.38
C VAL A 57 -21.86 22.81 28.79
N GLU A 58 -22.72 22.33 29.71
CA GLU A 58 -22.28 21.90 31.04
C GLU A 58 -21.28 20.72 30.90
N GLU A 59 -20.18 20.83 31.63
CA GLU A 59 -19.08 19.86 31.63
C GLU A 59 -19.54 18.60 32.40
N VAL A 60 -20.02 17.59 31.68
CA VAL A 60 -20.30 16.27 32.24
C VAL A 60 -19.02 15.44 32.15
N GLU A 61 -18.38 15.18 33.30
CA GLU A 61 -17.34 14.15 33.44
C GLU A 61 -17.96 12.76 33.22
N ASP A 62 -18.18 12.37 31.97
CA ASP A 62 -18.59 11.02 31.62
C ASP A 62 -17.46 10.30 30.89
N LYS A 63 -16.62 9.62 31.68
CA LYS A 63 -15.55 8.76 31.16
C LYS A 63 -16.18 7.46 30.68
N GLY A 64 -16.58 7.46 29.41
CA GLY A 64 -17.22 6.32 28.75
C GLY A 64 -16.55 4.97 29.07
N GLU A 65 -17.38 3.94 29.16
CA GLU A 65 -16.97 2.59 29.53
C GLU A 65 -16.16 1.92 28.41
N VAL A 66 -15.00 1.33 28.75
CA VAL A 66 -14.15 0.59 27.80
C VAL A 66 -14.84 -0.72 27.43
N LEU A 67 -15.55 -0.74 26.30
CA LEU A 67 -16.10 -1.95 25.72
C LEU A 67 -15.02 -2.69 24.90
N GLY A 68 -14.14 -3.42 25.58
CA GLY A 68 -13.43 -4.56 24.97
C GLY A 68 -11.92 -4.41 24.82
N THR A 69 -11.25 -5.48 25.20
CA THR A 69 -9.81 -5.72 25.23
C THR A 69 -9.14 -5.78 23.85
N LYS A 70 -7.89 -5.31 23.78
CA LYS A 70 -6.80 -5.71 22.86
C LYS A 70 -7.30 -6.33 21.54
N ILE A 71 -7.29 -5.56 20.46
CA ILE A 71 -7.48 -6.09 19.10
C ILE A 71 -6.42 -7.18 18.91
N VAL A 72 -6.84 -8.43 19.03
CA VAL A 72 -6.13 -9.56 18.45
C VAL A 72 -6.09 -9.21 16.97
N ASP A 73 -4.90 -9.16 16.39
CA ASP A 73 -4.76 -8.94 14.97
C ASP A 73 -5.54 -10.05 14.24
N ASP A 74 -6.75 -9.72 13.78
CA ASP A 74 -7.70 -10.65 13.13
C ASP A 74 -7.12 -11.26 11.84
N THR A 75 -5.94 -10.79 11.41
CA THR A 75 -5.14 -11.38 10.35
C THR A 75 -4.87 -12.86 10.62
N ASP A 76 -4.50 -13.24 11.85
CA ASP A 76 -4.19 -14.64 12.18
C ASP A 76 -5.44 -15.53 12.13
N ALA A 77 -6.57 -15.02 12.64
CA ALA A 77 -7.84 -15.74 12.60
C ALA A 77 -8.38 -15.86 11.17
N PHE A 78 -8.24 -14.81 10.35
CA PHE A 78 -8.58 -14.83 8.93
C PHE A 78 -7.72 -15.84 8.16
N VAL A 79 -6.39 -15.82 8.36
CA VAL A 79 -5.46 -16.75 7.71
C VAL A 79 -5.77 -18.19 8.14
N ALA A 80 -6.05 -18.43 9.42
CA ALA A 80 -6.46 -19.74 9.91
C ALA A 80 -7.75 -20.23 9.23
N ALA A 81 -8.77 -19.36 9.11
CA ALA A 81 -10.01 -19.69 8.41
C ALA A 81 -9.77 -19.99 6.92
N GLU A 82 -8.91 -19.23 6.24
CA GLU A 82 -8.55 -19.47 4.84
C GLU A 82 -7.78 -20.78 4.63
N LYS A 83 -7.01 -21.22 5.63
CA LYS A 83 -6.27 -22.48 5.61
C LYS A 83 -7.19 -23.70 5.59
N GLU A 84 -8.30 -23.63 6.31
CA GLU A 84 -9.35 -24.67 6.30
C GLU A 84 -10.07 -24.78 4.95
N LEU A 85 -9.96 -23.76 4.10
CA LEU A 85 -10.59 -23.73 2.77
C LEU A 85 -9.66 -24.25 1.66
N LEU A 86 -8.42 -24.66 2.00
CA LEU A 86 -7.48 -25.19 1.02
C LEU A 86 -8.01 -26.46 0.34
N THR A 87 -7.75 -26.54 -0.95
CA THR A 87 -8.00 -27.72 -1.77
C THR A 87 -6.67 -28.35 -2.18
N VAL A 88 -6.68 -29.33 -3.09
CA VAL A 88 -5.46 -29.95 -3.59
C VAL A 88 -4.56 -28.87 -4.21
N ILE A 89 -3.34 -28.76 -3.67
CA ILE A 89 -2.38 -27.75 -4.12
C ILE A 89 -1.97 -28.00 -5.58
N ASP A 90 -2.18 -26.98 -6.42
CA ASP A 90 -1.83 -27.00 -7.83
C ASP A 90 -0.49 -26.29 -8.04
N LYS A 91 0.58 -27.08 -8.13
CA LYS A 91 1.94 -26.56 -8.34
C LYS A 91 2.11 -25.81 -9.65
N ASN A 92 1.36 -26.13 -10.70
CA ASN A 92 1.45 -25.44 -11.98
C ASN A 92 0.81 -24.05 -11.89
N LEU A 93 -0.35 -23.98 -11.23
CA LEU A 93 -0.98 -22.70 -10.91
C LEU A 93 -0.04 -21.86 -10.06
N THR A 94 0.47 -22.40 -8.94
CA THR A 94 1.36 -21.70 -8.01
C THR A 94 2.60 -21.16 -8.72
N ALA A 95 3.27 -21.98 -9.56
CA ALA A 95 4.41 -21.54 -10.34
C ALA A 95 4.06 -20.40 -11.32
N ARG A 96 2.88 -20.44 -11.94
CA ARG A 96 2.40 -19.40 -12.87
C ARG A 96 2.13 -18.07 -12.17
N VAL A 97 1.68 -18.10 -10.92
CA VAL A 97 1.37 -16.89 -10.14
C VAL A 97 2.47 -16.50 -9.16
N SER A 98 3.55 -17.28 -9.09
CA SER A 98 4.72 -17.01 -8.28
C SER A 98 5.25 -15.58 -8.48
N GLY A 99 5.36 -14.84 -7.39
CA GLY A 99 5.84 -13.47 -7.36
C GLY A 99 4.80 -12.42 -7.75
N LYS A 100 3.58 -12.82 -8.08
CA LYS A 100 2.48 -11.89 -8.36
C LYS A 100 1.78 -11.52 -7.07
N ILE A 101 1.23 -10.30 -7.08
CA ILE A 101 0.14 -9.94 -6.18
C ILE A 101 -1.16 -10.40 -6.82
N LEU A 102 -2.00 -11.07 -6.06
CA LEU A 102 -3.29 -11.60 -6.48
C LEU A 102 -4.40 -10.81 -5.80
N LEU A 103 -5.51 -10.61 -6.50
CA LEU A 103 -6.71 -9.98 -5.97
C LEU A 103 -7.90 -10.92 -6.14
N GLN A 104 -8.54 -11.31 -5.05
CA GLN A 104 -9.76 -12.12 -5.13
C GLN A 104 -10.91 -11.31 -5.72
N VAL A 105 -11.49 -11.79 -6.83
CA VAL A 105 -12.55 -11.05 -7.56
C VAL A 105 -13.97 -11.50 -7.23
N GLU A 106 -14.11 -12.55 -6.42
CA GLU A 106 -15.40 -13.19 -6.08
C GLU A 106 -15.77 -13.00 -4.59
N ASN A 107 -15.07 -12.12 -3.88
CA ASN A 107 -15.27 -11.88 -2.45
C ASN A 107 -15.03 -10.39 -2.12
N HIS A 108 -14.35 -10.06 -1.02
CA HIS A 108 -14.19 -8.66 -0.57
C HIS A 108 -12.97 -7.96 -1.18
N GLY A 109 -12.31 -8.55 -2.17
CA GLY A 109 -11.10 -7.98 -2.78
C GLY A 109 -9.85 -8.25 -1.96
N GLU A 110 -9.77 -9.41 -1.31
CA GLU A 110 -8.60 -9.81 -0.54
C GLU A 110 -7.36 -9.92 -1.43
N ALA A 111 -6.28 -9.28 -1.02
CA ALA A 111 -5.02 -9.26 -1.74
C ALA A 111 -4.04 -10.28 -1.16
N TRP A 112 -3.22 -10.88 -2.01
CA TRP A 112 -2.26 -11.91 -1.63
C TRP A 112 -0.94 -11.73 -2.37
N TYR A 113 0.18 -11.87 -1.68
CA TYR A 113 1.49 -12.01 -2.34
C TYR A 113 1.89 -13.48 -2.40
N VAL A 114 2.20 -13.99 -3.59
CA VAL A 114 2.74 -15.36 -3.73
C VAL A 114 4.26 -15.28 -3.72
N ASP A 115 4.89 -15.69 -2.61
CA ASP A 115 6.35 -15.61 -2.48
C ASP A 115 7.05 -16.62 -3.41
N PRO A 116 7.98 -16.16 -4.29
CA PRO A 116 8.69 -17.06 -5.20
C PRO A 116 9.55 -18.13 -4.53
N ILE A 117 9.94 -17.96 -3.27
CA ILE A 117 10.78 -18.94 -2.58
C ILE A 117 9.92 -20.04 -1.95
N SER A 118 9.03 -19.67 -1.04
CA SER A 118 8.18 -20.60 -0.30
C SER A 118 7.04 -21.17 -1.15
N GLN A 119 6.70 -20.53 -2.28
CA GLN A 119 5.57 -20.90 -3.13
C GLN A 119 4.23 -20.87 -2.36
N LYS A 120 4.17 -20.06 -1.31
CA LYS A 120 2.96 -19.83 -0.50
C LYS A 120 2.41 -18.43 -0.80
N ARG A 121 1.10 -18.29 -0.65
CA ARG A 121 0.42 -16.99 -0.63
C ARG A 121 0.38 -16.43 0.79
N TYR A 122 0.56 -15.12 0.91
CA TYR A 122 0.52 -14.39 2.17
C TYR A 122 -0.52 -13.27 2.06
N TYR A 123 -1.38 -13.17 3.07
CA TYR A 123 -2.48 -12.21 3.06
C TYR A 123 -1.96 -10.78 3.21
N LEU A 124 -2.44 -9.90 2.34
CA LEU A 124 -2.15 -8.48 2.36
C LEU A 124 -3.43 -7.73 2.76
N LYS A 125 -3.64 -7.61 4.07
CA LYS A 125 -4.88 -7.10 4.67
C LYS A 125 -5.26 -5.70 4.21
N ASP A 126 -4.33 -4.77 4.34
CA ASP A 126 -4.48 -3.38 3.93
C ASP A 126 -3.12 -2.83 3.47
N GLY A 127 -3.08 -1.59 3.00
CA GLY A 127 -1.85 -0.97 2.52
C GLY A 127 -0.72 -0.94 3.55
N ALA A 128 -1.02 -0.56 4.80
CA ALA A 128 -0.01 -0.42 5.85
C ALA A 128 0.53 -1.79 6.30
N ALA A 129 -0.37 -2.74 6.54
CA ALA A 129 -0.01 -4.11 6.86
C ALA A 129 0.75 -4.78 5.70
N ALA A 130 0.32 -4.54 4.45
CA ALA A 130 0.99 -5.06 3.25
C ALA A 130 2.41 -4.51 3.11
N TYR A 131 2.63 -3.22 3.40
CA TYR A 131 3.96 -2.64 3.38
C TYR A 131 4.91 -3.36 4.35
N GLU A 132 4.51 -3.52 5.61
CA GLU A 132 5.31 -4.23 6.63
C GLU A 132 5.52 -5.71 6.25
N ALA A 133 4.46 -6.37 5.81
CA ALA A 133 4.47 -7.74 5.33
C ALA A 133 5.45 -7.96 4.17
N LEU A 134 5.36 -7.15 3.12
CA LEU A 134 6.18 -7.30 1.92
C LEU A 134 7.66 -7.06 2.20
N ARG A 135 7.99 -6.13 3.12
CA ARG A 135 9.37 -5.87 3.55
C ARG A 135 10.02 -7.08 4.21
N LYS A 136 9.26 -7.96 4.88
CA LYS A 136 9.78 -9.22 5.45
C LYS A 136 10.34 -10.18 4.39
N PHE A 137 9.84 -10.10 3.14
CA PHE A 137 10.37 -10.84 2.00
C PHE A 137 11.52 -10.13 1.26
N GLY A 138 11.86 -8.92 1.71
CA GLY A 138 12.80 -8.02 1.08
C GLY A 138 14.20 -8.61 0.96
N LEU A 139 14.70 -8.70 -0.27
CA LEU A 139 16.10 -8.99 -0.52
C LEU A 139 16.91 -7.70 -0.56
N GLY A 140 18.03 -7.64 0.16
CA GLY A 140 18.96 -6.53 0.04
C GLY A 140 19.50 -6.37 -1.38
N ILE A 141 19.51 -5.14 -1.90
CA ILE A 141 20.09 -4.77 -3.18
C ILE A 141 20.88 -3.45 -3.05
N THR A 142 22.02 -3.39 -3.74
CA THR A 142 22.84 -2.17 -3.83
C THR A 142 22.22 -1.17 -4.81
N ASN A 143 22.50 0.12 -4.64
CA ASN A 143 21.98 1.19 -5.51
C ASN A 143 22.45 0.97 -6.96
N ALA A 144 23.71 0.57 -7.14
CA ALA A 144 24.29 0.26 -8.45
C ALA A 144 23.61 -0.92 -9.17
N ASN A 145 23.07 -1.90 -8.44
CA ASN A 145 22.33 -3.02 -9.04
C ASN A 145 20.87 -2.67 -9.25
N LEU A 146 20.25 -1.94 -8.31
CA LEU A 146 18.89 -1.49 -8.47
C LEU A 146 18.77 -0.58 -9.71
N ALA A 147 19.71 0.35 -9.95
CA ALA A 147 19.73 1.24 -11.11
C ALA A 147 19.71 0.51 -12.46
N LYS A 148 20.10 -0.77 -12.50
CA LYS A 148 20.06 -1.62 -13.70
C LYS A 148 18.70 -2.29 -13.92
N ILE A 149 17.68 -1.92 -13.14
CA ILE A 149 16.30 -2.39 -13.26
C ILE A 149 15.45 -1.17 -13.64
N PRO A 150 14.71 -1.22 -14.77
CA PRO A 150 13.92 -0.09 -15.24
C PRO A 150 12.83 0.29 -14.24
N VAL A 151 12.57 1.59 -14.10
CA VAL A 151 11.51 2.12 -13.22
C VAL A 151 10.14 1.89 -13.85
N GLY A 152 9.17 1.51 -13.02
CA GLY A 152 7.76 1.42 -13.40
C GLY A 152 6.99 2.62 -12.88
N ILE A 153 6.23 3.24 -13.78
CA ILE A 153 5.23 4.27 -13.46
C ILE A 153 3.87 3.67 -13.77
N GLU A 154 2.92 3.85 -12.87
CA GLU A 154 1.51 3.57 -13.15
C GLU A 154 0.77 4.90 -13.18
N GLU A 155 0.32 5.30 -14.36
CA GLU A 155 -0.37 6.59 -14.59
C GLU A 155 -1.65 6.74 -13.76
N LYS A 156 -2.22 5.63 -13.27
CA LYS A 156 -3.40 5.64 -12.39
C LYS A 156 -3.07 5.93 -10.92
N PHE A 157 -1.78 6.04 -10.57
CA PHE A 157 -1.37 6.47 -9.24
C PHE A 157 -1.55 7.98 -9.15
N GLU A 158 -2.66 8.43 -8.57
CA GLU A 158 -2.82 9.83 -8.21
C GLU A 158 -1.90 10.15 -7.02
N ASP A 159 -0.77 10.80 -7.32
CA ASP A 159 0.18 11.30 -6.32
C ASP A 159 0.63 12.71 -6.70
N VAL A 160 1.26 13.41 -5.75
CA VAL A 160 1.74 14.78 -5.98
C VAL A 160 2.98 14.74 -6.87
N ASP A 161 2.99 15.61 -7.88
CA ASP A 161 4.13 15.93 -8.76
C ASP A 161 4.33 17.45 -8.67
N THR A 162 5.37 17.85 -7.93
CA THR A 162 5.58 19.25 -7.51
C THR A 162 6.13 20.13 -8.64
N ASP A 163 6.96 19.59 -9.54
CA ASP A 163 7.55 20.34 -10.64
C ASP A 163 6.91 20.06 -12.01
N GLY A 164 6.03 19.06 -12.10
CA GLY A 164 5.22 18.77 -13.27
C GLY A 164 6.00 18.11 -14.39
N ASP A 165 7.09 17.40 -14.10
CA ASP A 165 7.86 16.68 -15.11
C ASP A 165 7.26 15.31 -15.50
N GLY A 166 6.32 14.79 -14.69
CA GLY A 166 5.66 13.50 -14.86
C GLY A 166 6.10 12.41 -13.87
N LEU A 167 7.05 12.69 -12.97
CA LEU A 167 7.42 11.84 -11.84
C LEU A 167 6.72 12.32 -10.57
N ALA A 168 6.11 11.39 -9.83
CA ALA A 168 5.56 11.72 -8.52
C ALA A 168 6.69 12.00 -7.50
N ASP A 169 6.51 13.00 -6.64
CA ASP A 169 7.40 13.36 -5.52
C ASP A 169 7.87 12.13 -4.72
N LYS A 170 6.94 11.17 -4.53
CA LYS A 170 7.23 9.93 -3.81
C LYS A 170 8.21 9.06 -4.58
N LEU A 171 8.03 8.91 -5.89
CA LEU A 171 8.92 8.12 -6.72
C LEU A 171 10.30 8.77 -6.80
N GLU A 172 10.35 10.08 -7.01
CA GLU A 172 11.58 10.87 -7.03
C GLU A 172 12.42 10.71 -5.77
N GLU A 173 11.79 10.69 -4.59
CA GLU A 173 12.47 10.39 -3.33
C GLU A 173 13.18 9.01 -3.37
N GLY A 174 12.58 8.01 -3.99
CA GLY A 174 13.20 6.68 -4.16
C GLY A 174 14.30 6.64 -5.22
N LEU A 175 14.24 7.54 -6.20
CA LEU A 175 15.21 7.68 -7.29
C LEU A 175 16.40 8.57 -6.89
N GLY A 176 16.20 9.47 -5.93
CA GLY A 176 17.17 10.46 -5.49
C GLY A 176 17.15 11.77 -6.29
N THR A 177 16.13 11.98 -7.15
CA THR A 177 15.94 13.23 -7.91
C THR A 177 15.34 14.33 -7.02
N ASP A 178 15.47 15.58 -7.46
CA ASP A 178 14.99 16.76 -6.75
C ASP A 178 13.57 17.12 -7.22
N LYS A 179 12.57 16.72 -6.43
CA LYS A 179 11.14 16.95 -6.70
C LYS A 179 10.68 18.39 -6.96
N ALA A 180 11.56 19.37 -6.79
CA ALA A 180 11.28 20.77 -7.09
C ALA A 180 11.93 21.24 -8.42
N LYS A 181 12.55 20.32 -9.17
CA LYS A 181 13.26 20.58 -10.41
C LYS A 181 12.99 19.48 -11.42
N GLN A 182 12.36 19.88 -12.53
CA GLN A 182 12.15 18.98 -13.66
C GLN A 182 13.44 18.34 -14.17
N ASP A 183 14.57 19.05 -14.09
CA ASP A 183 15.89 18.57 -14.51
C ASP A 183 16.82 18.66 -13.28
N THR A 184 17.08 17.50 -12.65
CA THR A 184 17.83 17.46 -11.39
C THR A 184 19.32 17.77 -11.59
N ASP A 185 19.92 17.26 -12.67
CA ASP A 185 21.37 17.38 -12.90
C ASP A 185 21.77 18.59 -13.77
N GLY A 186 20.78 19.25 -14.37
CA GLY A 186 20.91 20.50 -15.12
C GLY A 186 21.46 20.31 -16.53
N ASP A 187 21.33 19.13 -17.14
CA ASP A 187 21.86 18.83 -18.47
C ASP A 187 20.93 19.25 -19.63
N GLY A 188 19.70 19.66 -19.32
CA GLY A 188 18.69 20.15 -20.25
C GLY A 188 17.63 19.11 -20.64
N VAL A 189 17.66 17.92 -20.06
CA VAL A 189 16.60 16.89 -20.18
C VAL A 189 15.93 16.73 -18.81
N ASN A 190 14.61 16.55 -18.78
CA ASN A 190 13.92 16.34 -17.50
C ASN A 190 14.02 14.89 -17.00
N ASP A 191 13.90 14.69 -15.70
CA ASP A 191 14.16 13.41 -15.03
C ASP A 191 13.23 12.30 -15.56
N TYR A 192 11.95 12.62 -15.80
CA TYR A 192 11.00 11.71 -16.45
C TYR A 192 11.51 11.19 -17.80
N GLU A 193 11.90 12.09 -18.70
CA GLU A 193 12.34 11.76 -20.07
C GLU A 193 13.61 10.92 -20.03
N GLU A 194 14.54 11.26 -19.14
CA GLU A 194 15.77 10.51 -18.92
C GLU A 194 15.52 9.06 -18.50
N ILE A 195 14.66 8.86 -17.49
CA ILE A 195 14.41 7.54 -16.91
C ILE A 195 13.54 6.67 -17.81
N ILE A 196 12.50 7.25 -18.42
CA ILE A 196 11.45 6.49 -19.09
C ILE A 196 11.72 6.32 -20.59
N ASN A 197 12.28 7.34 -21.24
CA ASN A 197 12.39 7.38 -22.70
C ASN A 197 13.84 7.23 -23.18
N ASN A 198 14.81 7.84 -22.49
CA ASN A 198 16.20 7.89 -22.96
C ASN A 198 17.11 6.85 -22.31
N ALA A 199 16.73 6.32 -21.15
CA ALA A 199 17.59 5.51 -20.28
C ALA A 199 18.94 6.21 -20.01
N THR A 200 18.89 7.49 -19.65
CA THR A 200 20.03 8.29 -19.14
C THR A 200 19.93 8.45 -17.62
N ASN A 201 21.01 8.92 -17.01
CA ASN A 201 21.11 9.02 -15.55
C ASN A 201 20.66 10.41 -15.07
N PRO A 202 19.56 10.53 -14.32
CA PRO A 202 19.01 11.82 -13.89
C PRO A 202 19.80 12.54 -12.78
N LEU A 203 20.91 11.94 -12.35
CA LEU A 203 21.77 12.48 -11.29
C LEU A 203 23.18 12.83 -11.80
N GLY A 204 23.35 12.91 -13.12
CA GLY A 204 24.61 13.24 -13.76
C GLY A 204 24.81 12.48 -15.07
N SER A 205 25.82 12.86 -15.84
CA SER A 205 26.09 12.28 -17.16
C SER A 205 26.12 10.73 -17.24
N GLY A 206 25.51 10.18 -18.28
CA GLY A 206 25.73 8.80 -18.72
C GLY A 206 24.45 8.03 -19.05
N ASN A 207 24.60 6.85 -19.65
CA ASN A 207 23.48 5.96 -19.96
C ASN A 207 23.28 4.92 -18.85
N ILE A 208 22.04 4.58 -18.59
CA ILE A 208 21.63 3.45 -17.76
C ILE A 208 21.65 2.17 -18.61
N TYR A 209 22.43 1.19 -18.17
CA TYR A 209 22.48 -0.13 -18.80
C TYR A 209 21.68 -1.15 -17.99
N TYR A 210 20.50 -1.50 -18.50
CA TYR A 210 19.63 -2.50 -17.86
C TYR A 210 20.24 -3.91 -17.92
N ASN A 211 20.10 -4.66 -16.82
CA ASN A 211 20.64 -6.02 -16.71
C ASN A 211 19.50 -7.05 -16.73
N THR A 212 19.22 -7.60 -17.90
CA THR A 212 18.15 -8.60 -18.11
C THR A 212 18.29 -9.84 -17.22
N SER A 213 19.50 -10.33 -16.98
CA SER A 213 19.72 -11.50 -16.10
C SER A 213 19.39 -11.18 -14.64
N LEU A 214 19.75 -9.99 -14.17
CA LEU A 214 19.37 -9.51 -12.85
C LEU A 214 17.85 -9.34 -12.73
N ILE A 215 17.24 -8.67 -13.71
CA ILE A 215 15.78 -8.44 -13.77
C ILE A 215 15.05 -9.78 -13.71
N ASN A 216 15.39 -10.73 -14.59
CA ASN A 216 14.74 -12.04 -14.64
C ASN A 216 14.89 -12.83 -13.33
N ARG A 217 16.02 -12.69 -12.64
CA ARG A 217 16.24 -13.32 -11.33
C ARG A 217 15.41 -12.69 -10.22
N LEU A 218 15.12 -11.40 -10.32
CA LEU A 218 14.41 -10.63 -9.29
C LEU A 218 12.93 -10.42 -9.60
N LYS A 219 12.43 -10.81 -10.76
CA LYS A 219 11.00 -10.75 -11.09
C LYS A 219 10.16 -11.38 -9.99
N GLY A 220 9.17 -10.62 -9.54
CA GLY A 220 8.24 -11.00 -8.48
C GLY A 220 8.80 -10.88 -7.07
N ARG A 221 10.03 -10.40 -6.89
CA ARG A 221 10.64 -10.19 -5.57
C ARG A 221 10.38 -8.77 -5.07
N ILE A 222 10.38 -8.66 -3.75
CA ILE A 222 10.56 -7.40 -3.05
C ILE A 222 12.07 -7.24 -2.81
N VAL A 223 12.60 -6.06 -3.14
CA VAL A 223 14.00 -5.72 -2.89
C VAL A 223 14.09 -4.46 -2.02
N LEU A 224 15.09 -4.40 -1.15
CA LEU A 224 15.33 -3.30 -0.23
C LEU A 224 16.68 -2.66 -0.55
N GLN A 225 16.71 -1.36 -0.78
CA GLN A 225 17.96 -0.62 -0.93
C GLN A 225 18.74 -0.65 0.39
N VAL A 226 19.91 -1.30 0.41
CA VAL A 226 20.72 -1.43 1.65
C VAL A 226 21.75 -0.32 1.84
N GLU A 227 21.95 0.50 0.81
CA GLU A 227 22.91 1.62 0.78
C GLU A 227 22.22 2.99 0.96
N SER A 228 20.93 2.97 1.34
CA SER A 228 20.10 4.16 1.56
C SER A 228 19.23 3.97 2.81
N ARG A 229 17.98 4.45 2.82
CA ARG A 229 17.05 4.43 3.96
C ARG A 229 16.21 3.15 4.02
N GLY A 230 16.57 2.13 3.25
CA GLY A 230 15.82 0.87 3.22
C GLY A 230 14.57 0.94 2.35
N GLU A 231 14.58 1.78 1.30
CA GLU A 231 13.52 1.91 0.29
C GLU A 231 13.15 0.54 -0.28
N ALA A 232 11.87 0.21 -0.29
CA ALA A 232 11.36 -1.07 -0.81
C ALA A 232 10.88 -0.93 -2.25
N TRP A 233 11.10 -1.96 -3.07
CA TRP A 233 10.70 -1.99 -4.46
C TRP A 233 10.10 -3.34 -4.82
N TYR A 234 8.95 -3.33 -5.49
CA TYR A 234 8.38 -4.52 -6.11
C TYR A 234 8.84 -4.65 -7.55
N ILE A 235 9.49 -5.76 -7.89
CA ILE A 235 9.87 -6.04 -9.28
C ILE A 235 8.70 -6.78 -9.94
N ASN A 236 7.90 -6.09 -10.74
CA ASN A 236 6.70 -6.67 -11.31
C ASN A 236 7.06 -7.82 -12.29
N PRO A 237 6.54 -9.05 -12.10
CA PRO A 237 6.79 -10.16 -13.01
C PRO A 237 6.37 -9.91 -14.45
N ALA A 238 5.35 -9.08 -14.67
CA ALA A 238 4.75 -8.85 -15.98
C ALA A 238 5.70 -8.09 -16.92
N ASP A 239 6.31 -7.01 -16.45
CA ASP A 239 7.15 -6.11 -17.25
C ASP A 239 8.63 -6.13 -16.84
N GLY A 240 8.97 -6.64 -15.65
CA GLY A 240 10.33 -6.60 -15.10
C GLY A 240 10.77 -5.23 -14.56
N ARG A 241 9.85 -4.28 -14.42
CA ARG A 241 10.11 -2.96 -13.87
C ARG A 241 10.00 -2.96 -12.35
N ARG A 242 10.72 -2.03 -11.71
CA ARG A 242 10.68 -1.79 -10.25
C ARG A 242 9.64 -0.71 -9.93
N TYR A 243 8.74 -1.01 -9.02
CA TYR A 243 7.72 -0.09 -8.53
C TYR A 243 8.02 0.26 -7.07
N TYR A 244 8.04 1.56 -6.77
CA TYR A 244 8.44 2.03 -5.45
C TYR A 244 7.35 1.78 -4.40
N LEU A 245 7.73 1.10 -3.31
CA LEU A 245 6.89 0.87 -2.14
C LEU A 245 7.34 1.82 -1.04
N LYS A 246 6.97 3.10 -1.15
CA LYS A 246 7.34 4.12 -0.15
C LYS A 246 6.69 3.87 1.21
N ASP A 247 5.39 3.64 1.18
CA ASP A 247 4.51 3.57 2.34
C ASP A 247 3.34 2.61 2.08
N GLY A 248 2.42 2.52 3.05
CA GLY A 248 1.22 1.70 2.91
C GLY A 248 0.29 2.16 1.78
N ALA A 249 0.23 3.46 1.47
CA ALA A 249 -0.59 3.94 0.37
C ALA A 249 -0.02 3.49 -0.98
N ALA A 250 1.30 3.58 -1.18
CA ALA A 250 1.99 3.07 -2.36
C ALA A 250 1.81 1.54 -2.51
N ALA A 251 1.94 0.80 -1.40
CA ALA A 251 1.67 -0.63 -1.38
C ALA A 251 0.22 -0.94 -1.80
N TYR A 252 -0.76 -0.18 -1.31
CA TYR A 252 -2.15 -0.30 -1.72
C TYR A 252 -2.35 -0.05 -3.21
N GLN A 253 -1.72 0.98 -3.79
CA GLN A 253 -1.85 1.24 -5.22
C GLN A 253 -1.24 0.13 -6.08
N ILE A 254 -0.09 -0.41 -5.68
CA ILE A 254 0.52 -1.58 -6.34
C ILE A 254 -0.44 -2.79 -6.26
N MET A 255 -1.03 -3.06 -5.10
CA MET A 255 -2.05 -4.12 -4.97
C MET A 255 -3.27 -3.86 -5.85
N ARG A 256 -3.70 -2.60 -6.00
CA ARG A 256 -4.89 -2.25 -6.78
C ARG A 256 -4.67 -2.37 -8.28
N PHE A 257 -3.52 -1.92 -8.78
CA PHE A 257 -3.32 -1.72 -10.21
C PHE A 257 -2.39 -2.75 -10.87
N LEU A 258 -1.50 -3.38 -10.10
CA LEU A 258 -0.56 -4.39 -10.61
C LEU A 258 -0.95 -5.83 -10.24
N SER A 259 -2.04 -6.01 -9.49
CA SER A 259 -2.50 -7.34 -9.12
C SER A 259 -3.11 -8.10 -10.30
N LEU A 260 -3.03 -9.42 -10.19
CA LEU A 260 -3.74 -10.34 -11.07
C LEU A 260 -5.01 -10.82 -10.37
N GLY A 261 -6.16 -10.65 -11.02
CA GLY A 261 -7.42 -11.21 -10.54
C GLY A 261 -7.36 -12.74 -10.41
N ILE A 262 -7.89 -13.28 -9.31
CA ILE A 262 -7.98 -14.72 -9.07
C ILE A 262 -9.35 -15.09 -8.47
N THR A 263 -9.87 -16.25 -8.85
CA THR A 263 -11.10 -16.81 -8.30
C THR A 263 -10.85 -17.47 -6.94
N ASN A 264 -11.90 -17.63 -6.14
CA ASN A 264 -11.83 -18.30 -4.84
C ASN A 264 -11.40 -19.76 -4.99
N GLU A 265 -11.87 -20.44 -6.05
CA GLU A 265 -11.46 -21.82 -6.35
C GLU A 265 -9.96 -21.93 -6.60
N ASN A 266 -9.39 -21.01 -7.38
CA ASN A 266 -7.98 -21.08 -7.76
C ASN A 266 -7.07 -20.61 -6.62
N VAL A 267 -7.44 -19.58 -5.87
CA VAL A 267 -6.60 -19.10 -4.77
C VAL A 267 -6.46 -20.16 -3.66
N ARG A 268 -7.49 -20.99 -3.45
CA ARG A 268 -7.49 -22.13 -2.51
C ARG A 268 -6.67 -23.34 -2.98
N LYS A 269 -6.13 -23.31 -4.20
CA LYS A 269 -5.16 -24.31 -4.70
C LYS A 269 -3.72 -23.85 -4.48
N ILE A 270 -3.50 -22.72 -3.81
CA ILE A 270 -2.19 -22.17 -3.47
C ILE A 270 -2.05 -22.23 -1.94
N ASP A 271 -0.97 -22.87 -1.47
CA ASP A 271 -0.71 -23.03 -0.04
C ASP A 271 -0.56 -21.66 0.63
N ILE A 272 -0.94 -21.56 1.91
CA ILE A 272 -0.97 -20.30 2.66
C ILE A 272 0.18 -20.24 3.68
N GLY A 273 0.80 -19.07 3.77
CA GLY A 273 1.87 -18.78 4.73
C GLY A 273 1.42 -17.80 5.81
N GLU A 274 2.26 -17.66 6.84
CA GLU A 274 2.08 -16.79 8.00
C GLU A 274 3.37 -15.97 8.22
N PHE A 275 3.24 -14.79 8.83
CA PHE A 275 4.29 -13.76 8.93
C PHE A 275 5.15 -13.81 10.19
#